data_AF-S0F5N8-F1
#
_entry.id   AF-S0F5N8-F1
#
_cell.length_a   1.000
_cell.length_b   1.000
_cell.length_c   1.000
_cell.angle_alpha   90.00
_cell.angle_beta   90.00
_cell.angle_gamma   90.00
#
_symmetry.space_group_name_H-M   'P 1'
#
loop_
_entity.id
_entity.type
_entity.pdbx_description
1 polymer ?
#
loop_
_entity_poly.entity_id
_entity_poly.type
_entity_poly.pdbx_seq_one_letter_code
_entity_poly.pdbx_strand_id
1 'polypeptide(L)'
;MFHASGGQAGAHAKGHNANSIGIAYEGGLDAGGNPADTRTEEQKRSIRVLVRVLCEDYRIRKVVGHRDLSPDRDGDGVVEPEEWIKLCPCYDVESDLAEQKCRGRCRLFG
;
A
#
# COMPACT_ATOMS: atom_id res chain seq x y z
N MET A 1 2.85 -0.25 -1.96
CA MET A 1 4.30 -0.51 -2.07
C MET A 1 4.73 -0.35 -3.52
N PHE A 2 5.82 0.36 -3.83
CA PHE A 2 6.13 0.77 -5.22
C PHE A 2 7.57 0.41 -5.67
N HIS A 3 7.79 -0.40 -6.71
CA HIS A 3 9.15 -0.72 -7.19
C HIS A 3 9.90 0.47 -7.81
N ALA A 4 10.86 1.08 -7.10
CA ALA A 4 11.71 2.18 -7.60
C ALA A 4 13.20 1.81 -7.53
N SER A 5 13.87 1.80 -8.68
CA SER A 5 15.33 1.67 -8.78
C SER A 5 15.95 3.07 -8.78
N GLY A 6 16.49 3.52 -7.63
CA GLY A 6 17.20 4.81 -7.54
C GLY A 6 17.21 5.50 -6.17
N GLY A 7 16.58 4.93 -5.13
CA GLY A 7 16.55 5.50 -3.77
C GLY A 7 17.29 4.66 -2.73
N GLN A 8 17.56 5.24 -1.57
CA GLN A 8 18.15 4.55 -0.42
C GLN A 8 17.14 3.56 0.19
N ALA A 9 17.57 2.34 0.50
CA ALA A 9 16.67 1.30 1.01
C ALA A 9 16.11 1.65 2.41
N GLY A 10 14.79 1.54 2.55
CA GLY A 10 14.09 1.73 3.83
C GLY A 10 14.03 0.47 4.70
N ALA A 11 13.19 0.50 5.74
CA ALA A 11 12.91 -0.65 6.62
C ALA A 11 11.41 -0.85 6.89
N HIS A 12 10.56 -0.55 5.91
CA HIS A 12 9.10 -0.51 6.07
C HIS A 12 8.40 -1.86 5.92
N ALA A 13 8.96 -2.81 5.16
CA ALA A 13 8.34 -4.11 4.93
C ALA A 13 9.40 -5.18 4.62
N LYS A 14 9.46 -6.20 5.48
CA LYS A 14 10.43 -7.31 5.36
C LYS A 14 10.32 -7.97 3.99
N GLY A 15 11.46 -8.20 3.33
CA GLY A 15 11.51 -8.78 1.97
C GLY A 15 11.30 -7.78 0.83
N HIS A 16 10.87 -6.56 1.12
CA HIS A 16 10.52 -5.57 0.09
C HIS A 16 11.22 -4.23 0.19
N ASN A 17 12.01 -4.00 1.26
CA ASN A 17 12.69 -2.75 1.54
C ASN A 17 13.57 -2.18 0.40
N ALA A 18 14.29 -3.05 -0.31
CA ALA A 18 15.28 -2.62 -1.31
C ALA A 18 14.64 -2.21 -2.65
N ASN A 19 13.50 -2.83 -2.97
CA ASN A 19 12.83 -2.69 -4.26
C ASN A 19 11.44 -2.12 -4.09
N SER A 20 11.23 -1.28 -3.07
CA SER A 20 9.98 -0.58 -2.94
C SER A 20 10.00 0.75 -2.19
N ILE A 21 9.03 1.62 -2.48
CA ILE A 21 8.69 2.81 -1.71
C ILE A 21 7.58 2.46 -0.71
N GLY A 22 7.80 2.83 0.55
CA GLY A 22 6.78 2.83 1.60
C GLY A 22 6.14 4.22 1.75
N ILE A 23 4.82 4.27 1.84
CA ILE A 23 4.07 5.48 2.22
C ILE A 23 3.41 5.18 3.55
N ALA A 24 3.63 6.05 4.53
CA ALA A 24 2.97 6.00 5.83
C ALA A 24 2.04 7.20 5.99
N TYR A 25 0.99 7.05 6.80
CA TYR A 25 0.15 8.14 7.26
C TYR A 25 0.08 8.07 8.78
N GLU A 26 -0.14 9.21 9.41
CA GLU A 26 -0.32 9.30 10.86
C GLU A 26 -1.75 8.90 11.25
N GLY A 27 -1.87 7.96 12.18
CA GLY A 27 -3.14 7.37 12.63
C GLY A 27 -3.14 5.85 12.52
N GLY A 28 -4.33 5.27 12.31
CA GLY A 28 -4.51 3.84 12.13
C GLY A 28 -5.13 3.12 13.33
N LEU A 29 -5.42 3.85 14.42
CA LEU A 29 -6.08 3.34 15.62
C LEU A 29 -7.24 4.26 16.04
N ASP A 30 -8.37 3.69 16.44
CA ASP A 30 -9.48 4.43 17.04
C ASP A 30 -9.17 4.87 18.49
N ALA A 31 -10.12 5.56 19.14
CA ALA A 31 -9.98 6.01 20.53
C ALA A 31 -9.79 4.88 21.55
N GLY A 32 -10.18 3.64 21.21
CA GLY A 32 -9.96 2.44 22.01
C GLY A 32 -8.65 1.72 21.71
N GLY A 33 -7.84 2.21 20.77
CA GLY A 33 -6.61 1.56 20.34
C GLY A 33 -6.82 0.40 19.36
N ASN A 34 -8.01 0.26 18.78
CA ASN A 34 -8.28 -0.77 17.77
C ASN A 34 -7.89 -0.28 16.37
N PRO A 35 -7.41 -1.15 15.48
CA PRO A 35 -7.11 -0.78 14.09
C PRO A 35 -8.32 -0.18 13.36
N ALA A 36 -8.16 1.03 12.82
CA ALA A 36 -9.20 1.73 12.07
C ALA A 36 -8.60 2.70 11.03
N ASP A 37 -9.29 2.91 9.91
CA ASP A 37 -8.92 3.99 8.97
C ASP A 37 -9.26 5.35 9.59
N THR A 38 -8.28 5.99 10.20
CA THR A 38 -8.42 7.32 10.81
C THR A 38 -7.82 8.42 9.94
N ARG A 39 -7.61 8.16 8.63
CA ARG A 39 -7.09 9.18 7.73
C ARG A 39 -8.06 10.35 7.63
N THR A 40 -7.53 11.55 7.74
CA THR A 40 -8.23 12.79 7.37
C THR A 40 -8.51 12.82 5.86
N GLU A 41 -9.49 13.61 5.44
CA GLU A 41 -9.79 13.77 4.01
C GLU A 41 -8.60 14.39 3.25
N GLU A 42 -7.83 15.27 3.91
CA GLU A 42 -6.60 15.85 3.40
C GLU A 42 -5.53 14.78 3.19
N GLN A 43 -5.32 13.88 4.17
CA GLN A 43 -4.39 12.75 4.01
C GLN A 43 -4.81 11.84 2.86
N LYS A 44 -6.09 11.49 2.74
CA LYS A 44 -6.61 10.66 1.63
C LYS A 44 -6.30 11.31 0.27
N ARG A 45 -6.60 12.61 0.13
CA ARG A 45 -6.31 13.37 -1.10
C ARG A 45 -4.81 13.42 -1.40
N SER A 46 -3.98 13.75 -0.41
CA SER A 46 -2.53 13.84 -0.59
C SER A 46 -1.91 12.48 -0.96
N ILE A 47 -2.36 11.40 -0.33
CA ILE A 47 -1.92 10.04 -0.67
C ILE A 47 -2.30 9.71 -2.11
N ARG A 48 -3.55 9.94 -2.53
CA ARG A 48 -3.98 9.70 -3.91
C ARG A 48 -3.10 10.45 -4.91
N VAL A 49 -2.83 11.74 -4.69
CA VAL A 49 -1.96 12.53 -5.57
C VAL A 49 -0.53 11.98 -5.58
N LEU A 50 0.04 11.69 -4.41
CA LEU A 50 1.39 11.14 -4.29
C LEU A 50 1.53 9.79 -5.00
N VAL A 51 0.58 8.88 -4.79
CA VAL A 51 0.53 7.57 -5.47
C VAL A 51 0.57 7.74 -6.98
N ARG A 52 -0.24 8.66 -7.52
CA ARG A 52 -0.27 8.93 -8.97
C ARG A 52 1.08 9.41 -9.48
N VAL A 53 1.70 10.39 -8.81
CA VAL A 53 3.01 10.95 -9.20
C VAL A 53 4.07 9.85 -9.18
N LEU A 54 4.14 9.08 -8.11
CA LEU A 54 5.12 7.99 -7.99
C LEU A 54 4.92 6.90 -9.05
N CYS A 55 3.67 6.56 -9.37
CA CYS A 55 3.37 5.61 -10.44
C CYS A 55 3.85 6.11 -11.81
N GLU A 56 3.69 7.40 -12.11
CA GLU A 56 4.13 8.02 -13.35
C GLU A 56 5.67 8.10 -13.43
N ASP A 57 6.33 8.54 -12.36
CA ASP A 57 7.78 8.78 -12.32
C ASP A 57 8.61 7.49 -12.28
N TYR A 58 8.16 6.48 -11.53
CA TYR A 58 8.94 5.27 -11.26
C TYR A 58 8.44 4.01 -11.97
N ARG A 59 7.44 4.15 -12.86
CA ARG A 59 6.84 3.03 -13.63
C ARG A 59 6.41 1.88 -12.71
N ILE A 60 5.68 2.24 -11.66
CA ILE A 60 5.27 1.27 -10.64
C ILE A 60 4.32 0.24 -11.24
N ARG A 61 4.47 -1.02 -10.80
CA ARG A 61 3.71 -2.17 -11.33
C ARG A 61 2.50 -2.59 -10.50
N LYS A 62 2.49 -2.30 -9.21
CA LYS A 62 1.43 -2.70 -8.26
C LYS A 62 1.40 -1.70 -7.10
N VAL A 63 0.22 -1.41 -6.58
CA VAL A 63 0.04 -0.68 -5.31
C VAL A 63 -0.73 -1.60 -4.35
N VAL A 64 -0.19 -1.77 -3.15
CA VAL A 64 -0.72 -2.71 -2.13
C VAL A 64 -0.59 -2.09 -0.75
N GLY A 65 -1.44 -2.55 0.15
CA GLY A 65 -1.30 -2.38 1.59
C GLY A 65 -0.19 -3.26 2.16
N HIS A 66 0.20 -3.00 3.41
CA HIS A 66 1.21 -3.83 4.09
C HIS A 66 0.65 -5.22 4.43
N ARG A 67 -0.63 -5.31 4.79
CA ARG A 67 -1.29 -6.58 5.11
C ARG A 67 -1.27 -7.57 3.95
N ASP A 68 -1.38 -7.07 2.71
CA ASP A 68 -1.38 -7.86 1.47
C ASP A 68 0.03 -8.44 1.15
N LEU A 69 1.02 -8.16 1.99
CA LEU A 69 2.38 -8.73 1.93
C LEU A 69 2.61 -9.77 3.04
N SER A 70 1.55 -10.16 3.75
CA SER A 70 1.62 -11.30 4.65
C SER A 70 1.95 -12.56 3.85
N PRO A 71 2.60 -13.57 4.46
CA PRO A 71 2.81 -14.85 3.82
C PRO A 71 1.46 -15.49 3.48
N ASP A 72 1.30 -15.85 2.22
CA ASP A 72 0.30 -16.80 1.73
C ASP A 72 0.66 -18.18 2.31
N ARG A 73 -0.20 -18.69 3.21
CA ARG A 73 0.01 -19.86 4.05
C ARG A 73 -0.59 -21.12 3.43
N ASP A 74 -1.62 -21.00 2.60
CA ASP A 74 -2.26 -22.13 1.94
C ASP A 74 -1.82 -22.31 0.47
N GLY A 75 -1.16 -21.30 -0.10
CA GLY A 75 -0.51 -21.34 -1.39
C GLY A 75 -1.44 -21.07 -2.58
N ASP A 76 -2.60 -20.45 -2.35
CA ASP A 76 -3.58 -20.18 -3.41
C ASP A 76 -3.28 -18.90 -4.23
N GLY A 77 -2.30 -18.11 -3.80
CA GLY A 77 -1.86 -16.87 -4.44
C GLY A 77 -2.61 -15.61 -4.00
N VAL A 78 -3.53 -15.71 -3.03
CA VAL A 78 -4.32 -14.63 -2.46
C VAL A 78 -4.01 -14.54 -0.96
N VAL A 79 -3.77 -13.32 -0.46
CA VAL A 79 -3.50 -13.12 0.97
C VAL A 79 -4.80 -12.76 1.67
N GLU A 80 -5.39 -13.73 2.37
CA GLU A 80 -6.72 -13.62 3.00
C GLU A 80 -6.68 -13.05 4.43
N PRO A 81 -7.80 -12.51 4.96
CA PRO A 81 -7.87 -11.92 6.30
C PRO A 81 -7.29 -12.77 7.44
N GLU A 82 -7.50 -14.08 7.39
CA GLU A 82 -6.99 -15.09 8.32
C GLU A 82 -5.47 -15.25 8.28
N GLU A 83 -4.82 -14.82 7.20
CA GLU A 83 -3.37 -14.91 7.00
C GLU A 83 -2.64 -13.62 7.37
N TRP A 84 -3.40 -12.52 7.56
CA TRP A 84 -2.83 -11.21 7.83
C TRP A 84 -2.06 -11.18 9.15
N ILE A 85 -0.76 -10.89 9.05
CA ILE A 85 0.09 -10.68 10.23
C ILE A 85 -0.15 -9.28 10.83
N LYS A 86 -0.59 -8.34 10.00
CA LYS A 86 -0.83 -6.94 10.37
C LYS A 86 -2.06 -6.43 9.64
N LEU A 87 -2.78 -5.49 10.25
CA LEU A 87 -3.92 -4.82 9.62
C LEU A 87 -3.52 -3.56 8.84
N CYS A 88 -2.29 -3.05 9.01
CA CYS A 88 -1.76 -1.88 8.29
C CYS A 88 -1.98 -2.04 6.77
N PRO A 89 -2.57 -1.05 6.08
CA PRO A 89 -2.76 0.33 6.50
C PRO A 89 -4.13 0.63 7.15
N CYS A 90 -4.84 -0.39 7.65
CA CYS A 90 -6.17 -0.29 8.28
C CYS A 90 -7.31 0.12 7.33
N TYR A 91 -7.07 0.11 6.02
CA TYR A 91 -8.07 0.30 4.97
C TYR A 91 -7.70 -0.51 3.72
N ASP A 92 -8.67 -0.77 2.86
CA ASP A 92 -8.44 -1.47 1.59
C ASP A 92 -7.85 -0.57 0.51
N VAL A 93 -6.57 -0.79 0.20
CA VAL A 93 -5.83 0.04 -0.77
C VAL A 93 -6.38 -0.11 -2.17
N GLU A 94 -6.86 -1.32 -2.51
CA GLU A 94 -7.41 -1.59 -3.82
C GLU A 94 -8.70 -0.80 -4.06
N SER A 95 -9.66 -0.96 -3.16
CA SER A 95 -10.92 -0.22 -3.21
C SER A 95 -10.71 1.29 -3.12
N ASP A 96 -9.77 1.78 -2.29
CA ASP A 96 -9.52 3.23 -2.12
C ASP A 96 -8.94 3.90 -3.38
N LEU A 97 -8.27 3.13 -4.25
CA LEU A 97 -7.60 3.62 -5.44
C LEU A 97 -8.22 3.09 -6.75
N ALA A 98 -9.33 2.34 -6.68
CA ALA A 98 -9.98 1.69 -7.83
C ALA A 98 -10.29 2.68 -8.98
N GLU A 99 -10.68 3.91 -8.65
CA GLU A 99 -11.01 4.94 -9.65
C GLU A 99 -9.80 5.69 -10.21
N GLN A 100 -8.62 5.51 -9.60
CA GLN A 100 -7.43 6.23 -10.00
C GLN A 100 -6.90 5.65 -11.32
N LYS A 101 -7.22 6.23 -12.46
CA LYS A 101 -6.67 5.73 -13.74
C LYS A 101 -5.23 6.20 -13.91
N CYS A 102 -4.26 5.32 -13.66
CA CYS A 102 -2.90 5.53 -14.17
C CYS A 102 -2.96 5.52 -15.71
N ARG A 103 -2.36 6.52 -16.37
CA ARG A 103 -2.41 6.72 -17.83
C ARG A 103 -1.62 5.66 -18.62
N GLY A 104 -2.05 4.40 -18.54
CA GLY A 104 -1.73 3.35 -19.52
C GLY A 104 -0.49 2.48 -19.27
N ARG A 105 0.12 2.47 -18.07
CA ARG A 105 1.30 1.61 -17.80
C ARG A 105 1.37 0.91 -16.43
N CYS A 106 0.60 1.36 -15.45
CA CYS A 106 0.49 0.69 -14.15
C CYS A 106 -0.82 -0.10 -14.16
N ARG A 107 -0.74 -1.44 -14.07
CA ARG A 107 -1.87 -2.20 -13.53
C ARG A 107 -1.90 -1.85 -12.06
N LEU A 108 -2.85 -1.04 -11.61
CA LEU A 108 -2.90 -0.70 -10.18
C LEU A 108 -3.16 -1.94 -9.33
N PHE A 109 -3.89 -2.88 -9.92
CA PHE A 109 -4.23 -4.19 -9.37
C PHE A 109 -3.94 -5.23 -10.47
N GLY A 110 -3.34 -6.36 -10.08
CA GLY A 110 -2.75 -7.36 -10.98
C GLY A 110 -3.73 -7.91 -12.01
#